data_AF-A0A554LPR1-F1
#
_entry.id   AF-A0A554LPR1-F1
#
_cell.length_a   1.000
_cell.length_b   1.000
_cell.length_c   1.000
_cell.angle_alpha   90.00
_cell.angle_beta   90.00
_cell.angle_gamma   90.00
#
_symmetry.space_group_name_H-M   'P 1'
#
loop_
_entity.id
_entity.type
_entity.pdbx_description
1 polymer ?
#
loop_
_entity_poly.entity_id
_entity_poly.type
_entity_poly.pdbx_seq_one_letter_code
_entity_poly.pdbx_strand_id
1 'polypeptide(L)'
;MKMSLKSRKELVRKAKGRYLKVDKSQKVVILDELSKNTGLSRNYLTQILSAKIDLTCKNPINRKRHEKYDVTDIFYLTKIWRIFDYPCGQRF
;
A
#
# COMPACT_ATOMS: atom_id res chain seq x y z
N MET A 1 -18.21 0.76 16.57
CA MET A 1 -17.49 2.02 16.24
C MET A 1 -16.34 1.72 15.28
N LYS A 2 -16.28 2.39 14.13
CA LYS A 2 -15.22 2.14 13.13
C LYS A 2 -14.10 3.16 13.37
N MET A 3 -12.97 2.74 13.95
CA MET A 3 -11.80 3.61 14.12
C MET A 3 -11.33 4.19 12.78
N SER A 4 -10.87 5.45 12.79
CA SER A 4 -10.28 6.08 11.61
C SER A 4 -9.04 5.32 11.12
N LEU A 5 -8.79 5.37 9.80
CA LEU A 5 -7.62 4.70 9.20
C LEU A 5 -6.29 5.23 9.76
N LYS A 6 -6.23 6.52 10.14
CA LYS A 6 -5.04 7.12 10.76
C LYS A 6 -4.80 6.52 12.15
N SER A 7 -5.84 6.47 12.98
CA SER A 7 -5.78 5.91 14.33
C SER A 7 -5.38 4.43 14.33
N ARG A 8 -5.87 3.64 13.35
CA ARG A 8 -5.45 2.24 13.17
C ARG A 8 -3.95 2.12 12.88
N LYS A 9 -3.41 2.96 12.01
CA LYS A 9 -1.97 2.95 11.66
C LYS A 9 -1.10 3.32 12.86
N GLU A 10 -1.52 4.30 13.66
CA GLU A 10 -0.80 4.70 14.88
C GLU A 10 -0.77 3.59 15.93
N LEU A 11 -1.89 2.91 16.15
CA LEU A 11 -1.96 1.75 17.05
C LEU A 11 -0.98 0.65 16.63
N VAL A 12 -0.99 0.28 15.35
CA VAL A 12 -0.09 -0.75 14.81
C VAL A 12 1.37 -0.31 14.93
N ARG A 13 1.68 0.97 14.66
CA ARG A 13 3.03 1.52 14.78
C ARG A 13 3.55 1.49 16.22
N LYS A 14 2.73 1.87 17.20
CA LYS A 14 3.07 1.77 18.64
C LYS A 14 3.23 0.32 19.10
N ALA A 15 2.39 -0.58 18.58
CA ALA A 15 2.45 -2.00 18.94
C ALA A 15 3.67 -2.71 18.32
N LYS A 16 4.16 -2.30 17.14
CA LYS A 16 5.34 -2.89 16.49
C LYS A 16 6.58 -2.87 17.39
N GLY A 17 6.83 -1.76 18.07
CA GLY A 17 7.97 -1.64 18.99
C GLY A 17 7.89 -2.62 20.17
N ARG A 18 6.69 -2.89 20.68
CA ARG A 18 6.45 -3.89 21.74
C ARG A 18 6.57 -5.31 21.19
N TYR A 19 5.93 -5.58 20.05
CA TYR A 19 5.91 -6.89 19.40
C TYR A 19 7.30 -7.44 19.07
N LEU A 20 8.24 -6.59 18.63
CA LEU A 20 9.60 -7.01 18.28
C LEU A 20 10.45 -7.38 19.49
N LYS A 21 10.17 -6.82 20.67
CA LYS A 21 10.96 -7.00 21.89
C LYS A 21 10.53 -8.19 22.76
N VAL A 22 9.31 -8.68 22.57
CA VAL A 22 8.73 -9.70 23.44
C VAL A 22 8.97 -11.12 22.95
N ASP A 23 8.81 -12.07 23.86
CA ASP A 23 8.84 -13.52 23.58
C ASP A 23 7.59 -14.01 22.81
N LYS A 24 7.64 -15.21 22.25
CA LYS A 24 6.59 -15.84 21.43
C LYS A 24 5.23 -15.90 22.15
N SER A 25 5.21 -16.18 23.45
CA SER A 25 3.98 -16.21 24.27
C SER A 25 3.26 -14.85 24.30
N GLN A 26 4.01 -13.79 24.56
CA GLN A 26 3.51 -12.42 24.64
C GLN A 26 3.11 -11.87 23.26
N LYS A 27 3.77 -12.30 22.18
CA LYS A 27 3.36 -11.97 20.80
C LYS A 27 1.93 -12.41 20.49
N VAL A 28 1.52 -13.56 21.02
CA VAL A 28 0.16 -14.10 20.81
C VAL A 28 -0.89 -13.18 21.43
N VAL A 29 -0.61 -12.66 22.64
CA VAL A 29 -1.49 -11.73 23.37
C VAL A 29 -1.62 -10.41 22.63
N ILE A 30 -0.50 -9.83 22.19
CA ILE A 30 -0.47 -8.57 21.43
C ILE A 30 -1.27 -8.70 20.13
N LEU A 31 -1.15 -9.84 19.43
CA LEU A 31 -1.89 -10.08 18.19
C LEU A 31 -3.40 -10.17 18.43
N ASP A 32 -3.83 -10.78 19.54
CA ASP A 32 -5.25 -10.92 19.87
C ASP A 32 -5.88 -9.58 20.24
N GLU A 33 -5.18 -8.77 21.04
CA GLU A 33 -5.58 -7.39 21.36
C GLU A 33 -5.72 -6.54 20.10
N LEU A 34 -4.74 -6.59 19.19
CA LEU A 34 -4.77 -5.83 17.94
C LEU A 34 -5.89 -6.29 17.00
N SER A 35 -6.12 -7.60 16.91
CA SER A 35 -7.20 -8.18 16.12
C SER A 35 -8.56 -7.66 16.58
N LYS A 36 -8.82 -7.68 17.90
CA LYS A 36 -10.05 -7.15 18.52
C LYS A 36 -10.22 -5.65 18.29
N ASN A 37 -9.15 -4.86 18.41
CA ASN A 37 -9.20 -3.41 18.28
C ASN A 37 -9.34 -2.92 16.83
N THR A 38 -8.65 -3.55 15.88
CA THR A 38 -8.59 -3.09 14.48
C THR A 38 -9.51 -3.83 13.53
N GLY A 39 -9.97 -5.04 13.90
CA GLY A 39 -10.72 -5.94 13.02
C GLY A 39 -9.88 -6.49 11.86
N LEU A 40 -8.55 -6.41 11.95
CA LEU A 40 -7.63 -6.93 10.96
C LEU A 40 -7.33 -8.41 11.24
N SER A 41 -7.12 -9.19 10.17
CA SER A 41 -6.78 -10.60 10.34
C SER A 41 -5.41 -10.77 11.00
N ARG A 42 -5.28 -11.83 11.82
CA ARG A 42 -4.04 -12.17 12.53
C ARG A 42 -2.85 -12.38 11.58
N ASN A 43 -3.10 -12.98 10.42
CA ASN A 43 -2.08 -13.19 9.39
C ASN A 43 -1.55 -11.86 8.85
N TYR A 44 -2.44 -10.91 8.57
CA TYR A 44 -2.08 -9.57 8.11
C TYR A 44 -1.29 -8.80 9.17
N LEU A 45 -1.72 -8.87 10.45
CA LEU A 45 -1.00 -8.26 11.57
C LEU A 45 0.40 -8.85 11.76
N THR A 46 0.55 -10.17 11.67
CA THR A 46 1.86 -10.84 11.79
C THR A 46 2.81 -10.42 10.69
N GLN A 47 2.31 -10.31 9.46
CA GLN A 47 3.09 -9.82 8.33
C GLN A 47 3.55 -8.38 8.57
N ILE A 48 2.65 -7.47 8.92
CA ILE A 48 2.96 -6.05 9.15
C ILE A 48 3.91 -5.81 10.33
N LEU A 49 3.74 -6.54 11.42
CA LEU A 49 4.54 -6.38 12.64
C LEU A 49 5.92 -7.06 12.53
N SER A 50 6.16 -7.81 11.45
CA SER A 50 7.45 -8.44 11.17
C SER A 50 8.58 -7.41 11.08
N ALA A 51 9.78 -7.82 11.50
CA ALA A 51 10.98 -6.99 11.40
C ALA A 51 11.29 -6.55 9.96
N LYS A 52 10.87 -7.36 8.97
CA LYS A 52 11.13 -7.11 7.54
C LYS A 52 10.36 -5.92 6.96
N ILE A 53 9.26 -5.50 7.58
CA ILE A 53 8.36 -4.50 7.00
C ILE A 53 8.51 -3.18 7.73
N ASP A 54 9.11 -2.19 7.08
CA ASP A 54 9.18 -0.84 7.66
C ASP A 54 7.85 -0.10 7.52
N LEU A 55 7.20 0.16 8.66
CA LEU A 55 5.99 0.98 8.75
C LEU A 55 6.29 2.49 8.65
N THR A 56 7.57 2.85 8.66
CA THR A 56 8.04 4.24 8.64
C THR A 56 8.36 4.72 7.23
N CYS A 57 8.72 3.81 6.33
CA CYS A 57 8.95 4.18 4.95
C CYS A 57 7.60 4.51 4.30
N LYS A 58 7.33 5.81 4.16
CA LYS A 58 6.56 6.29 3.00
C LYS A 58 7.43 5.98 1.80
N ASN A 59 7.44 4.74 1.31
CA ASN A 59 7.80 4.56 -0.08
C ASN A 59 6.64 5.18 -0.85
N PRO A 60 6.79 6.37 -1.46
CA PRO A 60 5.80 6.76 -2.43
C PRO A 60 5.82 5.64 -3.47
N ILE A 61 4.68 4.99 -3.70
CA ILE A 61 4.48 4.13 -4.87
C ILE A 61 4.41 5.04 -6.10
N ASN A 62 5.26 6.07 -6.15
CA ASN A 62 5.45 6.93 -7.29
C ASN A 62 6.60 6.32 -8.09
N ARG A 63 6.44 5.03 -8.43
CA ARG A 63 7.16 4.47 -9.56
C ARG A 63 6.52 5.14 -10.77
N LYS A 64 7.00 6.34 -11.12
CA LYS A 64 6.61 6.98 -12.37
C LYS A 64 6.90 5.94 -13.44
N ARG A 65 5.86 5.45 -14.12
CA ARG A 65 6.04 4.48 -15.21
C ARG A 65 6.99 5.16 -16.19
N HIS A 66 8.10 4.49 -16.51
CA HIS A 66 9.03 5.02 -17.51
C HIS A 66 8.27 5.26 -18.80
N GLU A 67 8.41 6.48 -19.34
CA GLU A 67 7.84 6.85 -20.63
C GLU A 67 8.55 6.02 -21.69
N LYS A 68 7.80 5.19 -22.43
CA LYS A 68 8.34 4.29 -23.46
C LYS A 68 8.52 4.99 -24.81
N TYR A 69 7.74 6.03 -25.05
CA TYR A 69 7.68 6.76 -26.31
C TYR A 69 8.43 8.08 -26.16
N ASP A 70 9.30 8.36 -27.13
CA ASP A 70 9.98 9.64 -27.22
C ASP A 70 9.05 10.70 -27.84
N VAL A 71 9.47 11.97 -27.83
CA VAL A 71 8.74 13.09 -28.43
C VAL A 71 8.41 12.84 -29.91
N THR A 72 9.32 12.19 -30.63
CA THR A 72 9.16 11.84 -32.05
C THR A 72 8.04 10.83 -32.26
N ASP A 73 7.98 9.78 -31.44
CA ASP A 73 6.93 8.76 -31.49
C ASP A 73 5.56 9.39 -31.22
N ILE A 74 5.47 10.23 -30.17
CA ILE A 74 4.21 10.91 -29.79
C ILE A 74 3.69 11.78 -30.94
N PHE A 75 4.58 12.45 -31.68
CA PHE A 75 4.20 13.26 -32.84
C PHE A 75 3.54 12.43 -33.94
N TYR A 76 4.14 11.31 -34.33
CA TYR A 76 3.57 10.44 -35.36
C TYR A 76 2.27 9.77 -34.89
N LEU A 77 2.22 9.29 -33.64
CA LEU A 77 0.99 8.76 -33.04
C LEU A 77 -0.14 9.80 -33.05
N THR A 78 0.15 11.06 -32.73
CA THR A 78 -0.84 12.15 -32.73
C THR A 78 -1.36 12.43 -34.14
N LYS A 79 -0.49 12.40 -35.16
CA LYS A 79 -0.91 12.54 -36.56
C LYS A 79 -1.84 11.42 -36.99
N ILE A 80 -1.48 10.18 -36.71
CA ILE A 80 -2.30 9.00 -37.02
C ILE A 80 -3.66 9.12 -36.30
N TRP A 81 -3.65 9.42 -35.00
CA TRP A 81 -4.86 9.58 -34.20
C TRP A 81 -5.80 10.66 -34.75
N ARG A 82 -5.26 11.76 -35.29
CA ARG A 82 -6.04 12.81 -35.97
C ARG A 82 -6.62 12.34 -37.31
N ILE A 83 -5.89 11.55 -38.10
CA ILE A 83 -6.39 11.01 -39.37
C ILE A 83 -7.60 10.09 -39.15
N PHE A 84 -7.58 9.33 -38.06
CA PHE A 84 -8.68 8.43 -37.69
C PHE A 84 -9.85 9.12 -36.96
N ASP A 85 -9.86 10.46 -36.94
CA ASP A 85 -10.88 11.27 -36.25
C ASP A 85 -11.00 10.99 -34.75
N TYR A 86 -9.85 10.95 -34.08
CA TYR A 86 -9.74 10.83 -32.63
C TYR A 86 -10.46 9.59 -32.05
N PRO A 87 -10.16 8.37 -32.54
CA PRO A 87 -10.79 7.17 -32.04
C PRO A 87 -10.50 7.05 -30.54
N CYS A 88 -11.55 6.98 -29.72
CA CYS A 88 -11.46 6.73 -28.30
C CYS A 88 -11.86 5.27 -28.02
N GLY A 89 -11.09 4.58 -27.17
CA GLY A 89 -11.44 3.24 -26.73
C GLY A 89 -12.76 3.27 -25.94
N GLN A 90 -13.66 2.33 -26.22
CA GLN A 90 -14.90 2.19 -25.49
C GLN A 90 -14.60 1.99 -24.00
N ARG A 91 -15.03 2.94 -23.17
CA ARG A 91 -14.94 2.83 -21.72
C ARG A 91 -16.08 1.93 -21.24
N PHE A 92 -15.74 0.72 -20.79
CA PHE A 92 -16.61 -0.12 -19.96
C PHE A 92 -16.33 0.15 -18.48
#